data_AF-G0ULC5-F1
#
_entry.id   AF-G0ULC5-F1
#
_cell.length_a   1.000
_cell.length_b   1.000
_cell.length_c   1.000
_cell.angle_alpha   90.00
_cell.angle_beta   90.00
_cell.angle_gamma   90.00
#
_symmetry.space_group_name_H-M   'P 1'
#
loop_
_entity.id
_entity.type
_entity.pdbx_description
1 polymer ?
#
loop_
_entity_poly.entity_id
_entity_poly.type
_entity_poly.pdbx_seq_one_letter_code
_entity_poly.pdbx_strand_id
1 'polypeptide(L)'
;MLRASELSSYIPLVPINVFQSFNSAVPTLREVSEKSGVQRRLIEDAVRQLQGAETGNNSFTTHIQPTTVRLYTPPPIEADTPNIMLLFRGAKDITIEGYICAESPKFVYFSSSLFLSLPYGVLSEGEKYRVTLCRVTRRSNSRLFNKLEAPEKELALFDSLHGNLEEFNATLVKKHSSEASGNGSIYDGVVDWLDGAVSYCFFTKYVQCHTILSADTLWCQ
;
A
#
# COMPACT_ATOMS: atom_id res chain seq x y z
N MET A 1 12.30 -11.79 -19.04
CA MET A 1 10.86 -12.14 -19.09
C MET A 1 10.56 -12.90 -17.79
N LEU A 2 10.14 -12.21 -16.74
CA LEU A 2 9.87 -12.83 -15.44
C LEU A 2 8.55 -13.60 -15.54
N ARG A 3 8.57 -14.90 -15.20
CA ARG A 3 7.37 -15.75 -15.23
C ARG A 3 6.44 -15.32 -14.10
N ALA A 4 5.21 -14.98 -14.46
CA ALA A 4 4.15 -14.57 -13.53
C ALA A 4 3.61 -15.72 -12.64
N SER A 5 4.24 -16.90 -12.65
CA SER A 5 3.71 -18.13 -12.07
C SER A 5 4.35 -18.55 -10.74
N GLU A 6 5.26 -17.77 -10.17
CA GLU A 6 5.90 -18.07 -8.87
C GLU A 6 5.48 -17.11 -7.75
N LEU A 7 4.56 -16.18 -8.02
CA LEU A 7 4.15 -15.11 -7.09
C LEU A 7 2.94 -15.44 -6.20
N SER A 8 2.43 -16.67 -6.20
CA SER A 8 1.17 -17.01 -5.52
C SER A 8 1.24 -18.25 -4.63
N SER A 9 2.36 -18.49 -3.94
CA SER A 9 2.31 -19.35 -2.75
C SER A 9 1.83 -18.50 -1.58
N TYR A 10 0.66 -18.83 -1.03
CA TYR A 10 0.17 -18.24 0.20
C TYR A 10 1.19 -18.52 1.33
N ILE A 11 1.91 -17.47 1.66
CA ILE A 11 2.63 -17.13 2.88
C ILE A 11 1.76 -16.97 4.15
N PRO A 12 1.28 -17.98 4.90
CA PRO A 12 0.62 -17.68 6.18
C PRO A 12 1.58 -16.86 7.05
N LEU A 13 1.22 -15.58 7.24
CA LEU A 13 2.04 -14.66 8.00
C LEU A 13 1.95 -15.00 9.49
N VAL A 14 3.04 -15.54 10.03
CA VAL A 14 3.20 -15.72 11.47
C VAL A 14 3.82 -14.44 12.04
N PRO A 15 3.17 -13.78 13.02
CA PRO A 15 3.75 -12.60 13.63
C PRO A 15 5.02 -12.98 14.40
N ILE A 16 6.09 -12.22 14.22
CA ILE A 16 7.34 -12.44 14.95
C ILE A 16 7.23 -11.97 16.41
N ASN A 17 6.43 -10.93 16.65
CA ASN A 17 6.22 -10.32 17.94
C ASN A 17 4.83 -9.67 17.99
N VAL A 18 4.30 -9.56 19.21
CA VAL A 18 3.02 -8.92 19.51
C VAL A 18 3.22 -7.90 20.62
N PHE A 19 2.65 -6.71 20.45
CA PHE A 19 2.78 -5.56 21.33
C PHE A 19 1.40 -4.99 21.67
N GLN A 20 1.35 -4.21 22.74
CA GLN A 20 0.12 -3.53 23.20
C GLN A 20 -0.01 -2.11 22.65
N SER A 21 1.04 -1.57 22.03
CA SER A 21 1.06 -0.21 21.51
C SER A 21 1.97 -0.04 20.32
N PHE A 22 1.79 1.02 19.52
CA PHE A 22 2.72 1.35 18.45
C PHE A 22 4.07 1.75 19.02
N ASN A 23 4.09 2.55 20.09
CA ASN A 23 5.32 3.01 20.73
C ASN A 23 6.23 1.87 21.16
N SER A 24 5.68 0.81 21.76
CA SER A 24 6.45 -0.37 22.16
C SER A 24 6.93 -1.21 20.97
N ALA A 25 6.24 -1.15 19.82
CA ALA A 25 6.61 -1.87 18.61
C ALA A 25 7.71 -1.17 17.78
N VAL A 26 7.99 0.12 18.00
CA VAL A 26 8.90 0.93 17.17
C VAL A 26 10.30 0.29 16.97
N PRO A 27 11.01 -0.20 18.01
CA PRO A 27 12.34 -0.77 17.82
C PRO A 27 12.33 -1.95 16.85
N THR A 28 11.40 -2.88 17.04
CA THR A 28 11.26 -4.07 16.20
C THR A 28 10.76 -3.68 14.80
N LEU A 29 9.87 -2.69 14.67
CA LEU A 29 9.39 -2.16 13.39
C LEU A 29 10.55 -1.63 12.54
N ARG A 30 11.45 -0.84 13.14
CA ARG A 30 12.64 -0.32 12.45
C ARG A 30 13.52 -1.46 11.97
N GLU A 31 13.86 -2.38 12.86
CA GLU A 31 14.73 -3.51 12.57
C GLU A 31 14.20 -4.35 11.40
N VAL A 32 12.92 -4.74 11.43
CA VAL A 32 12.35 -5.62 10.40
C VAL A 32 12.17 -4.89 9.08
N SER A 33 11.84 -3.60 9.12
CA SER A 33 11.69 -2.78 7.92
C SER A 33 13.04 -2.60 7.22
N GLU A 34 14.10 -2.29 7.98
CA GLU A 34 15.47 -2.15 7.46
C GLU A 34 15.98 -3.47 6.89
N LYS A 35 15.83 -4.58 7.61
CA LYS A 35 16.19 -5.92 7.13
C LYS A 35 15.43 -6.32 5.86
N SER A 36 14.20 -5.82 5.71
CA SER A 36 13.38 -6.03 4.52
C SER A 36 13.72 -5.06 3.38
N GLY A 37 14.77 -4.25 3.50
CA GLY A 37 15.26 -3.36 2.44
C GLY A 37 14.51 -2.02 2.33
N VAL A 38 13.64 -1.67 3.28
CA VAL A 38 12.93 -0.38 3.26
C VAL A 38 13.90 0.75 3.63
N GLN A 39 13.84 1.85 2.89
CA GLN A 39 14.69 3.02 3.14
C GLN A 39 14.36 3.67 4.49
N ARG A 40 15.39 4.02 5.26
CA ARG A 40 15.27 4.64 6.58
C ARG A 40 14.31 5.83 6.63
N ARG A 41 14.32 6.69 5.62
CA ARG A 41 13.40 7.85 5.54
C ARG A 41 11.93 7.42 5.59
N LEU A 42 11.55 6.41 4.80
CA LEU A 42 10.18 5.90 4.76
C LEU A 42 9.77 5.31 6.12
N ILE A 43 10.71 4.60 6.77
CA ILE A 43 10.50 4.01 8.10
C ILE A 43 10.22 5.11 9.13
N GLU A 44 11.06 6.14 9.19
CA GLU A 44 10.91 7.22 10.17
C GLU A 44 9.64 8.04 9.95
N ASP A 45 9.23 8.25 8.70
CA ASP A 45 7.96 8.92 8.39
C ASP A 45 6.75 8.08 8.85
N ALA A 46 6.78 6.75 8.66
CA ALA A 46 5.71 5.87 9.16
C ALA A 46 5.70 5.79 10.70
N VAL A 47 6.88 5.71 11.34
CA VAL A 47 7.01 5.72 12.81
C VAL A 47 6.41 7.01 13.38
N ARG A 48 6.74 8.17 12.81
CA ARG A 48 6.19 9.46 13.25
C ARG A 48 4.67 9.47 13.24
N GLN A 49 4.05 8.93 12.18
CA GLN A 49 2.60 8.85 12.07
C GLN A 49 1.98 7.93 13.12
N LEU A 50 2.56 6.74 13.33
CA LEU A 50 2.10 5.76 14.32
C LEU A 50 2.18 6.31 15.76
N GLN A 51 3.30 6.94 16.13
CA GLN A 51 3.46 7.55 17.45
C GLN A 51 2.55 8.76 17.65
N GLY A 52 2.36 9.56 16.60
CA GLY A 52 1.44 10.71 16.62
C GLY A 52 -0.02 10.29 16.82
N ALA A 53 -0.44 9.19 16.19
CA ALA A 53 -1.81 8.68 16.32
C ALA A 53 -2.13 8.10 17.71
N GLU A 54 -1.13 7.54 18.41
CA GLU A 54 -1.30 6.98 19.76
C GLU A 54 -1.30 8.05 20.87
N THR A 55 -0.57 9.15 20.68
CA THR A 55 -0.37 10.16 21.73
C THR A 55 -1.45 11.24 21.76
N GLY A 56 -2.28 11.36 20.72
CA GLY A 56 -3.38 12.33 20.66
C GLY A 56 -2.94 13.80 20.74
N ASN A 57 -1.64 14.10 20.63
CA ASN A 57 -1.08 15.43 20.91
C ASN A 57 -1.44 16.53 19.89
N ASN A 58 -2.22 16.20 18.86
CA ASN A 58 -2.74 17.17 17.90
C ASN A 58 -4.27 17.20 17.99
N SER A 59 -4.84 18.36 18.30
CA SER A 59 -6.29 18.62 18.38
C SER A 59 -7.06 18.38 17.07
N PHE A 60 -6.36 18.07 15.97
CA PHE A 60 -6.91 17.79 14.64
C PHE A 60 -6.72 16.33 14.19
N THR A 61 -6.15 15.46 15.02
CA THR A 61 -5.87 14.06 14.65
C THR A 61 -6.73 13.10 15.44
N THR A 62 -7.40 12.18 14.73
CA THR A 62 -8.18 11.10 15.36
C THR A 62 -7.29 10.22 16.23
N HIS A 63 -7.67 10.01 17.47
CA HIS A 63 -6.94 9.11 18.37
C HIS A 63 -7.15 7.65 17.94
N ILE A 64 -6.08 6.96 17.58
CA ILE A 64 -6.13 5.53 17.27
C ILE A 64 -5.66 4.77 18.50
N GLN A 65 -6.55 3.99 19.12
CA GLN A 65 -6.20 3.12 20.23
C GLN A 65 -5.93 1.70 19.73
N PRO A 66 -4.65 1.31 19.53
CA PRO A 66 -4.33 -0.08 19.21
C PRO A 66 -4.63 -0.97 20.42
N THR A 67 -5.32 -2.08 20.19
CA THR A 67 -5.53 -3.13 21.21
C THR A 67 -4.52 -4.27 21.05
N THR A 68 -4.00 -4.47 19.85
CA THR A 68 -3.00 -5.50 19.57
C THR A 68 -2.21 -5.10 18.32
N VAL A 69 -0.90 -4.95 18.46
CA VAL A 69 0.02 -4.66 17.35
C VAL A 69 0.85 -5.90 17.07
N ARG A 70 0.86 -6.35 15.82
CA ARG A 70 1.60 -7.53 15.34
C ARG A 70 2.62 -7.08 14.32
N LEU A 71 3.86 -7.53 14.48
CA LEU A 71 4.92 -7.32 13.50
C LEU A 71 5.22 -8.59 12.73
N TYR A 72 5.61 -8.41 11.48
CA TYR A 72 5.92 -9.47 10.54
C TYR A 72 7.23 -9.16 9.83
N THR A 73 7.91 -10.20 9.37
CA THR A 73 9.11 -10.08 8.56
C THR A 73 8.75 -10.36 7.10
N PRO A 74 8.70 -9.34 6.23
CA PRO A 74 8.56 -9.58 4.80
C PRO A 74 9.74 -10.39 4.27
N PRO A 75 9.55 -11.13 3.15
CA PRO A 75 10.69 -11.75 2.47
C PRO A 75 11.71 -10.68 2.05
N PRO A 76 13.01 -11.01 1.99
CA PRO A 76 14.03 -10.08 1.51
C PRO A 76 13.73 -9.65 0.07
N ILE A 77 14.22 -8.47 -0.31
CA ILE A 77 14.02 -7.98 -1.68
C ILE A 77 15.07 -8.61 -2.58
N GLU A 78 14.60 -9.30 -3.62
CA GLU A 78 15.45 -10.01 -4.57
C GLU A 78 15.93 -9.12 -5.74
N ALA A 79 15.29 -7.97 -5.95
CA ALA A 79 15.61 -7.06 -7.06
C ALA A 79 16.77 -6.12 -6.72
N ASP A 80 17.65 -5.87 -7.70
CA ASP A 80 18.83 -4.98 -7.53
C ASP A 80 18.45 -3.49 -7.35
N THR A 81 17.33 -3.04 -7.93
CA THR A 81 16.84 -1.65 -7.84
C THR A 81 15.32 -1.59 -7.68
N PRO A 82 14.79 -1.96 -6.50
CA PRO A 82 13.36 -1.98 -6.24
C PRO A 82 12.82 -0.56 -6.02
N ASN A 83 11.68 -0.25 -6.63
CA ASN A 83 10.90 0.93 -6.26
C ASN A 83 10.04 0.59 -5.04
N ILE A 84 10.53 0.91 -3.85
CA ILE A 84 9.88 0.55 -2.59
C ILE A 84 9.02 1.70 -2.09
N MET A 85 7.81 1.37 -1.66
CA MET A 85 6.93 2.27 -0.92
C MET A 85 6.55 1.63 0.42
N LEU A 86 6.34 2.46 1.42
CA LEU A 86 5.82 2.05 2.73
C LEU A 86 4.49 2.78 2.94
N LEU A 87 3.39 2.04 2.89
CA LEU A 87 2.05 2.61 2.80
C LEU A 87 1.10 1.98 3.79
N PHE A 88 0.09 2.73 4.20
CA PHE A 88 -0.94 2.29 5.13
C PHE A 88 -2.17 1.78 4.39
N ARG A 89 -2.87 0.81 4.99
CA ARG A 89 -4.18 0.31 4.56
C ARG A 89 -5.02 -0.04 5.76
N GLY A 90 -6.25 0.47 5.81
CA GLY A 90 -7.30 0.08 6.73
C GLY A 90 -8.22 -0.97 6.13
N ALA A 91 -8.58 -1.97 6.93
CA ALA A 91 -9.56 -3.00 6.59
C ALA A 91 -10.34 -3.41 7.85
N LYS A 92 -11.47 -4.12 7.68
CA LYS A 92 -12.24 -4.60 8.84
C LYS A 92 -11.49 -5.69 9.63
N ASP A 93 -10.93 -6.71 8.96
CA ASP A 93 -10.33 -7.85 9.68
C ASP A 93 -9.21 -8.63 8.95
N ILE A 94 -8.88 -8.30 7.70
CA ILE A 94 -7.95 -9.11 6.88
C ILE A 94 -6.61 -8.42 6.58
N THR A 95 -5.51 -9.19 6.64
CA THR A 95 -4.18 -8.73 6.21
C THR A 95 -4.12 -8.54 4.69
N ILE A 96 -3.04 -7.94 4.16
CA ILE A 96 -2.96 -7.74 2.71
C ILE A 96 -2.78 -9.06 1.96
N GLU A 97 -2.03 -10.01 2.51
CA GLU A 97 -1.81 -11.33 1.93
C GLU A 97 -3.11 -12.13 1.93
N GLY A 98 -3.85 -12.11 3.04
CA GLY A 98 -5.16 -12.76 3.12
C GLY A 98 -6.14 -12.17 2.10
N TYR A 99 -6.12 -10.84 1.93
CA TYR A 99 -6.93 -10.18 0.91
C TYR A 99 -6.50 -10.64 -0.49
N ILE A 100 -5.22 -10.51 -0.85
CA ILE A 100 -4.67 -10.88 -2.17
C ILE A 100 -4.92 -12.35 -2.54
N CYS A 101 -4.86 -13.26 -1.57
CA CYS A 101 -5.07 -14.68 -1.80
C CYS A 101 -6.54 -15.10 -1.93
N ALA A 102 -7.50 -14.24 -1.59
CA ALA A 102 -8.89 -14.50 -1.95
C ALA A 102 -9.02 -14.47 -3.48
N GLU A 103 -9.93 -15.25 -4.08
CA GLU A 103 -10.07 -15.40 -5.54
C GLU A 103 -10.48 -14.09 -6.28
N SER A 104 -10.57 -12.95 -5.60
CA SER A 104 -11.11 -11.70 -6.15
C SER A 104 -10.55 -10.39 -5.57
N PRO A 105 -9.22 -10.16 -5.56
CA PRO A 105 -8.78 -8.77 -5.66
C PRO A 105 -7.84 -8.54 -6.86
N LYS A 106 -8.41 -7.87 -7.84
CA LYS A 106 -7.65 -7.21 -8.90
C LYS A 106 -6.90 -6.00 -8.35
N PHE A 107 -7.54 -5.23 -7.47
CA PHE A 107 -7.03 -3.94 -7.02
C PHE A 107 -6.85 -3.89 -5.51
N VAL A 108 -5.80 -3.20 -5.08
CA VAL A 108 -5.53 -2.91 -3.67
C VAL A 108 -5.30 -1.42 -3.51
N TYR A 109 -5.96 -0.85 -2.51
CA TYR A 109 -5.87 0.55 -2.15
C TYR A 109 -4.98 0.74 -0.93
N PHE A 110 -4.17 1.80 -0.99
CA PHE A 110 -3.31 2.25 0.08
C PHE A 110 -3.36 3.78 0.22
N SER A 111 -2.85 4.28 1.34
CA SER A 111 -2.66 5.69 1.61
C SER A 111 -1.23 5.96 2.09
N SER A 112 -0.71 7.14 1.77
CA SER A 112 0.54 7.65 2.38
C SER A 112 0.34 8.08 3.84
N SER A 113 -0.91 8.21 4.28
CA SER A 113 -1.27 8.69 5.62
C SER A 113 -2.00 7.60 6.40
N LEU A 114 -1.57 7.36 7.64
CA LEU A 114 -2.27 6.50 8.58
C LEU A 114 -3.73 6.93 8.78
N PHE A 115 -3.97 8.23 8.94
CA PHE A 115 -5.30 8.78 9.20
C PHE A 115 -6.25 8.58 8.02
N LEU A 116 -5.74 8.74 6.80
CA LEU A 116 -6.53 8.56 5.57
C LEU A 116 -6.42 7.14 5.01
N SER A 117 -5.83 6.21 5.77
CA SER A 117 -5.78 4.78 5.41
C SER A 117 -6.96 3.99 5.97
N LEU A 118 -7.56 4.49 7.06
CA LEU A 118 -8.75 3.89 7.67
C LEU A 118 -9.84 3.75 6.60
N PRO A 119 -10.62 2.67 6.64
CA PRO A 119 -11.36 2.20 5.47
C PRO A 119 -12.24 3.29 4.87
N TYR A 120 -12.28 3.34 3.54
CA TYR A 120 -13.31 4.07 2.80
C TYR A 120 -14.68 3.53 3.22
N GLY A 121 -15.45 4.32 3.96
CA GLY A 121 -16.75 3.94 4.47
C GLY A 121 -17.11 4.62 5.79
N VAL A 122 -18.31 4.35 6.29
CA VAL A 122 -18.78 4.86 7.58
C VAL A 122 -18.11 4.08 8.70
N LEU A 123 -17.22 4.72 9.44
CA LEU A 123 -16.65 4.17 10.67
C LEU A 123 -17.71 4.19 11.76
N SER A 124 -18.05 3.02 12.29
CA SER A 124 -19.02 2.88 13.37
C SER A 124 -18.28 2.79 14.70
N GLU A 125 -18.71 3.55 15.69
CA GLU A 125 -18.15 3.51 17.04
C GLU A 125 -18.17 2.09 17.60
N GLY A 126 -17.06 1.66 18.21
CA GLY A 126 -16.93 0.32 18.79
C GLY A 126 -16.70 -0.81 17.78
N GLU A 127 -16.75 -0.55 16.47
CA GLU A 127 -16.28 -1.52 15.48
C GLU A 127 -14.75 -1.68 15.59
N LYS A 128 -14.30 -2.92 15.43
CA LYS A 128 -12.88 -3.24 15.33
C LYS A 128 -12.45 -3.02 13.90
N TYR A 129 -11.38 -2.25 13.74
CA TYR A 129 -10.71 -2.06 12.47
C TYR A 129 -9.28 -2.54 12.58
N ARG A 130 -8.70 -2.86 11.44
CA ARG A 130 -7.30 -3.23 11.33
C ARG A 130 -6.58 -2.23 10.45
N VAL A 131 -5.60 -1.57 11.04
CA VAL A 131 -4.61 -0.78 10.31
C VAL A 131 -3.45 -1.69 9.96
N THR A 132 -3.01 -1.65 8.71
CA THR A 132 -1.82 -2.35 8.24
C THR A 132 -0.82 -1.37 7.65
N LEU A 133 0.46 -1.56 7.96
CA LEU A 133 1.57 -0.93 7.28
C LEU A 133 2.20 -1.97 6.35
N CYS A 134 2.29 -1.64 5.08
CA CYS A 134 2.72 -2.56 4.05
C CYS A 134 3.93 -2.02 3.28
N ARG A 135 4.88 -2.91 3.02
CA ARG A 135 5.90 -2.71 1.99
C ARG A 135 5.28 -3.03 0.63
N VAL A 136 5.28 -2.05 -0.27
CA VAL A 136 4.88 -2.24 -1.66
C VAL A 136 6.12 -2.14 -2.54
N THR A 137 6.49 -3.26 -3.16
CA THR A 137 7.59 -3.32 -4.13
C THR A 137 7.02 -3.22 -5.53
N ARG A 138 7.39 -2.14 -6.21
CA ARG A 138 6.99 -1.83 -7.59
C ARG A 138 8.04 -2.30 -8.57
N ARG A 139 7.62 -2.55 -9.82
CA ARG A 139 8.54 -2.97 -10.90
C ARG A 139 9.51 -1.84 -11.25
N SER A 140 10.75 -2.19 -11.53
CA SER A 140 11.72 -1.26 -12.12
C SER A 140 11.16 -0.68 -13.43
N ASN A 141 11.34 0.62 -13.65
CA ASN A 141 10.84 1.38 -14.81
C ASN A 141 9.30 1.53 -14.93
N SER A 142 8.51 1.08 -13.95
CA SER A 142 7.08 1.36 -13.91
C SER A 142 6.76 2.77 -13.39
N ARG A 143 5.61 3.31 -13.79
CA ARG A 143 5.12 4.63 -13.36
C ARG A 143 3.76 4.51 -12.70
N LEU A 144 3.39 5.51 -11.90
CA LEU A 144 2.02 5.68 -11.43
C LEU A 144 1.28 6.59 -12.40
N PHE A 145 0.05 6.24 -12.72
CA PHE A 145 -0.83 7.11 -13.50
C PHE A 145 -1.38 8.19 -12.56
N ASN A 146 -0.88 9.41 -12.68
CA ASN A 146 -1.32 10.56 -11.88
C ASN A 146 -2.42 11.30 -12.61
N LYS A 147 -3.66 11.20 -12.12
CA LYS A 147 -4.82 11.84 -12.77
C LYS A 147 -4.71 13.37 -12.81
N LEU A 148 -4.01 13.99 -11.87
CA LEU A 148 -3.89 15.46 -11.84
C LEU A 148 -2.86 15.99 -12.84
N GLU A 149 -1.90 15.17 -13.24
CA GLU A 149 -0.79 15.57 -14.12
C GLU A 149 -0.88 14.92 -15.50
N ALA A 150 -1.80 13.97 -15.69
CA ALA A 150 -1.95 13.24 -16.93
C ALA A 150 -2.43 14.16 -18.06
N PRO A 151 -1.90 14.00 -19.29
CA PRO A 151 -2.41 14.71 -20.46
C PRO A 151 -3.91 14.46 -20.68
N GLU A 152 -4.65 15.46 -21.14
CA GLU A 152 -6.11 15.37 -21.37
C GLU A 152 -6.51 14.16 -22.24
N LYS A 153 -5.71 13.83 -23.25
CA LYS A 153 -5.94 12.65 -24.12
C LYS A 153 -5.80 11.33 -23.37
N GLU A 154 -4.88 11.23 -22.43
CA GLU A 154 -4.69 10.04 -21.60
C GLU A 154 -5.78 9.94 -20.54
N LEU A 155 -6.18 11.06 -19.93
CA LEU A 155 -7.31 11.13 -19.01
C LEU A 155 -8.61 10.68 -19.67
N ALA A 156 -8.95 11.27 -20.82
CA ALA A 156 -10.15 10.90 -21.56
C ALA A 156 -10.17 9.41 -21.96
N LEU A 157 -9.00 8.86 -22.32
CA LEU A 157 -8.87 7.43 -22.59
C LEU A 157 -9.10 6.61 -21.32
N PHE A 158 -8.46 6.95 -20.21
CA PHE A 158 -8.61 6.24 -18.93
C PHE A 158 -10.07 6.26 -18.45
N ASP A 159 -10.74 7.40 -18.57
CA ASP A 159 -12.15 7.56 -18.20
C ASP A 159 -13.08 6.79 -19.12
N SER A 160 -12.79 6.75 -20.44
CA SER A 160 -13.56 5.93 -21.41
C SER A 160 -13.47 4.43 -21.14
N LEU A 161 -12.41 3.99 -20.45
CA LEU A 161 -12.20 2.61 -20.00
C LEU A 161 -12.68 2.38 -18.56
N HIS A 162 -13.46 3.31 -18.00
CA HIS A 162 -13.98 3.26 -16.64
C HIS A 162 -12.89 3.02 -15.57
N GLY A 163 -11.69 3.56 -15.81
CA GLY A 163 -10.55 3.41 -14.92
C GLY A 163 -9.87 2.03 -14.94
N ASN A 164 -10.14 1.19 -15.94
CA ASN A 164 -9.50 -0.10 -16.09
C ASN A 164 -8.02 0.07 -16.51
N LEU A 165 -7.11 -0.01 -15.54
CA LEU A 165 -5.67 0.16 -15.75
C LEU A 165 -5.06 -0.90 -16.67
N GLU A 166 -5.57 -2.13 -16.69
CA GLU A 166 -5.05 -3.20 -17.54
C GLU A 166 -5.38 -2.93 -19.02
N GLU A 167 -6.63 -2.54 -19.30
CA GLU A 167 -7.06 -2.14 -20.65
C GLU A 167 -6.39 -0.83 -21.10
N PHE A 168 -6.19 0.11 -20.18
CA PHE A 168 -5.48 1.35 -20.43
C PHE A 168 -4.03 1.09 -20.84
N ASN A 169 -3.29 0.31 -20.06
CA ASN A 169 -1.93 -0.11 -20.39
C ASN A 169 -1.88 -0.87 -21.73
N ALA A 170 -2.80 -1.81 -21.96
CA ALA A 170 -2.84 -2.56 -23.21
C ALA A 170 -3.06 -1.64 -24.43
N THR A 171 -3.87 -0.60 -24.27
CA THR A 171 -4.14 0.39 -25.31
C THR A 171 -2.94 1.29 -25.57
N LEU A 172 -2.25 1.76 -24.52
CA LEU A 172 -1.03 2.55 -24.65
C LEU A 172 0.08 1.74 -25.32
N VAL A 173 0.30 0.49 -24.92
CA VAL A 173 1.30 -0.39 -25.53
C VAL A 173 1.02 -0.60 -27.02
N LYS A 174 -0.25 -0.79 -27.42
CA LYS A 174 -0.63 -0.90 -28.84
C LYS A 174 -0.32 0.38 -29.62
N LYS A 175 -0.65 1.56 -29.08
CA LYS A 175 -0.37 2.86 -29.71
C LYS A 175 1.13 3.15 -29.85
N HIS A 176 1.93 2.82 -28.83
CA HIS A 176 3.38 2.99 -28.87
C HIS A 176 4.09 1.93 -29.72
N SER A 177 3.49 0.76 -29.93
CA SER A 177 4.05 -0.25 -30.85
C SER A 177 3.89 0.16 -32.31
N SER A 178 2.90 0.99 -32.65
CA SER A 178 2.74 1.58 -34.00
C SER A 178 3.62 2.79 -34.27
N GLU A 179 4.14 3.44 -33.23
CA GLU A 179 5.04 4.61 -33.32
C GLU A 179 6.40 4.22 -32.72
N ALA A 180 7.34 3.79 -33.56
CA ALA A 180 8.64 3.24 -33.17
C ALA A 180 9.45 4.16 -32.22
N SER A 181 9.17 4.11 -30.91
CA SER A 181 10.05 4.59 -29.86
C SER A 181 9.81 3.75 -28.59
N GLY A 182 10.85 3.02 -28.20
CA GLY A 182 10.83 2.10 -27.08
C GLY A 182 10.76 2.85 -25.76
N ASN A 183 9.56 2.94 -25.20
CA ASN A 183 9.26 2.86 -23.76
C ASN A 183 7.76 3.04 -23.59
N GLY A 184 6.99 1.99 -23.93
CA GLY A 184 5.57 1.94 -23.57
C GLY A 184 5.47 1.97 -22.05
N SER A 185 5.01 3.08 -21.48
CA SER A 185 4.79 3.22 -20.05
C SER A 185 3.82 2.14 -19.59
N ILE A 186 4.29 1.21 -18.77
CA ILE A 186 3.43 0.24 -18.09
C ILE A 186 3.17 0.83 -16.70
N TYR A 187 1.98 1.39 -16.52
CA TYR A 187 1.56 1.88 -15.22
C TYR A 187 1.25 0.71 -14.30
N ASP A 188 1.78 0.70 -13.08
CA ASP A 188 1.52 -0.38 -12.11
C ASP A 188 0.48 -0.02 -11.05
N GLY A 189 0.08 1.25 -11.02
CA GLY A 189 -1.02 1.75 -10.20
C GLY A 189 -1.48 3.14 -10.65
N VAL A 190 -2.57 3.57 -10.04
CA VAL A 190 -3.13 4.92 -10.15
C VAL A 190 -2.83 5.65 -8.85
N VAL A 191 -2.50 6.94 -8.97
CA VAL A 191 -2.32 7.82 -7.83
C VAL A 191 -3.35 8.95 -7.88
N ASP A 192 -3.95 9.22 -6.72
CA ASP A 192 -4.96 10.26 -6.52
C ASP A 192 -4.61 11.08 -5.28
N TRP A 193 -4.95 12.37 -5.28
CA TRP A 193 -4.64 13.29 -4.19
C TRP A 193 -5.90 13.57 -3.38
N LEU A 194 -5.83 13.29 -2.09
CA LEU A 194 -6.86 13.61 -1.10
C LEU A 194 -6.37 14.77 -0.24
N ASP A 195 -7.28 15.52 0.36
CA ASP A 195 -6.96 16.62 1.28
C ASP A 195 -6.14 16.08 2.47
N GLY A 196 -4.82 16.17 2.38
CA GLY A 196 -3.87 15.71 3.40
C GLY A 196 -3.22 14.33 3.17
N ALA A 197 -3.50 13.61 2.08
CA ALA A 197 -2.76 12.39 1.73
C ALA A 197 -2.81 12.02 0.25
N VAL A 198 -1.94 11.10 -0.13
CA VAL A 198 -1.94 10.49 -1.45
C VAL A 198 -2.56 9.10 -1.35
N SER A 199 -3.58 8.82 -2.17
CA SER A 199 -4.15 7.48 -2.33
C SER A 199 -3.50 6.78 -3.52
N TYR A 200 -3.22 5.49 -3.33
CA TYR A 200 -2.64 4.64 -4.35
C TYR A 200 -3.56 3.45 -4.58
N CYS A 201 -3.85 3.16 -5.84
CA CYS A 201 -4.58 1.97 -6.27
C CYS A 201 -3.66 1.13 -7.15
N PHE A 202 -3.20 -0.01 -6.65
CA PHE A 202 -2.33 -0.91 -7.39
C PHE A 202 -3.09 -2.10 -7.94
N PHE A 203 -2.66 -2.57 -9.11
CA PHE A 203 -3.08 -3.86 -9.63
C PHE A 203 -2.17 -4.95 -9.05
N THR A 204 -2.76 -5.94 -8.36
CA THR A 204 -2.02 -6.97 -7.61
C THR A 204 -1.04 -7.77 -8.47
N LYS A 205 -1.31 -7.92 -9.77
CA LYS A 205 -0.41 -8.56 -10.75
C LYS A 205 0.91 -7.80 -10.95
N TYR A 206 0.95 -6.51 -10.65
CA TYR A 206 2.07 -5.63 -10.99
C TYR A 206 2.96 -5.26 -9.81
N VAL A 207 2.50 -5.47 -8.59
CA VAL A 207 3.22 -5.11 -7.37
C VAL A 207 3.31 -6.31 -6.42
N GLN A 208 4.35 -6.34 -5.60
CA GLN A 208 4.41 -7.22 -4.43
C GLN A 208 4.03 -6.41 -3.20
N CYS A 209 3.09 -6.91 -2.41
CA CYS A 209 2.66 -6.26 -1.17
C CYS A 209 2.89 -7.20 0.00
N HIS A 210 3.53 -6.69 1.04
CA HIS A 210 3.75 -7.44 2.28
C HIS A 210 3.41 -6.60 3.49
N THR A 211 2.60 -7.13 4.40
CA THR A 211 2.37 -6.54 5.72
C THR A 211 3.67 -6.61 6.54
N ILE A 212 4.06 -5.45 7.09
CA ILE A 212 5.12 -5.34 8.11
C ILE A 212 4.49 -5.22 9.49
N LEU A 213 3.45 -4.41 9.61
CA LEU A 213 2.72 -4.18 10.86
C LEU A 213 1.22 -4.33 10.63
N SER A 214 0.55 -4.97 11.56
CA SER A 214 -0.92 -5.00 11.65
C SER A 214 -1.34 -4.63 13.06
N ALA A 215 -2.25 -3.67 13.19
CA ALA A 215 -2.81 -3.28 14.47
C ALA A 215 -4.33 -3.40 14.45
N ASP A 216 -4.87 -4.17 15.38
CA ASP A 216 -6.29 -4.12 15.70
C ASP A 216 -6.53 -2.85 16.52
N THR A 217 -7.51 -2.05 16.12
CA THR A 217 -7.82 -0.75 16.70
C THR A 217 -9.30 -0.67 17.01
N LEU A 218 -9.64 -0.05 18.13
CA LEU A 218 -11.01 0.37 18.42
C LEU A 218 -11.21 1.77 17.87
N TRP A 219 -12.30 1.98 17.13
CA TRP A 219 -12.71 3.31 16.73
C TRP A 219 -13.42 3.99 17.90
N CYS A 220 -12.78 5.02 18.44
CA CYS A 220 -13.31 5.87 19.50
C CYS A 220 -13.52 7.27 18.90
N GLN A 221 -14.75 7.79 18.96
CA GLN A 221 -15.05 9.18 18.60
C GLN A 221 -14.65 10.13 19.73
#